data_AF-A0A4P6F0H5-F1
#
_entry.id   AF-A0A4P6F0H5-F1
#
_cell.length_a   1.000
_cell.length_b   1.000
_cell.length_c   1.000
_cell.angle_alpha   90.00
_cell.angle_beta   90.00
_cell.angle_gamma   90.00
#
_symmetry.space_group_name_H-M   'P 1'
#
loop_
_entity.id
_entity.type
_entity.pdbx_description
1 polymer ?
#
loop_
_entity_poly.entity_id
_entity_poly.type
_entity_poly.pdbx_seq_one_letter_code
_entity_poly.pdbx_strand_id
1 'polypeptide(L)'
;MLQAAVIPFLVTGSGVTIDGLTITSNNPYAVEFIQFAGANHRLTNNVIFGPPQAGPSTGWVVNRGFLTQGSVTNLIVRGNIFYSLRQPAYLNPNSTGTIMNNVAYNSRGYVVDRAIFVFSGNSWGIPENATDIALLVGTVTGPPYDPLTELSANNNQAAIEDNR
;
A
#
# COMPACT_ATOMS: atom_id res chain seq x y z
N MET A 1 -7.21 18.21 1.02
CA MET A 1 -8.18 17.36 0.31
C MET A 1 -8.10 17.67 -1.18
N LEU A 2 -7.96 16.65 -2.02
CA LEU A 2 -7.88 16.76 -3.48
C LEU A 2 -9.28 16.92 -4.11
N GLN A 3 -9.36 17.69 -5.20
CA GLN A 3 -10.61 18.01 -5.91
C GLN A 3 -10.57 17.67 -7.42
N ALA A 4 -9.55 16.93 -7.87
CA ALA A 4 -9.37 16.54 -9.26
C ALA A 4 -8.66 15.17 -9.35
N ALA A 5 -8.83 14.48 -10.48
CA ALA A 5 -8.17 13.20 -10.76
C ALA A 5 -6.69 13.41 -11.16
N VAL A 6 -5.83 13.65 -10.17
CA VAL A 6 -4.38 13.86 -10.36
C VAL A 6 -3.58 13.14 -9.29
N ILE A 7 -2.29 12.95 -9.54
CA ILE A 7 -1.32 12.44 -8.56
C ILE A 7 -0.68 13.64 -7.85
N PRO A 8 -1.07 14.00 -6.62
CA PRO A 8 -0.55 15.19 -5.94
C PRO A 8 0.94 15.10 -5.59
N PHE A 9 1.46 13.90 -5.35
CA PHE A 9 2.88 13.68 -5.12
C PHE A 9 3.47 12.75 -6.18
N LEU A 10 3.99 13.33 -7.25
CA LEU A 10 4.85 12.63 -8.21
C LEU A 10 6.32 12.79 -7.77
N VAL A 11 6.85 11.80 -7.06
CA VAL A 11 8.19 11.82 -6.48
C VAL A 11 9.19 11.22 -7.47
N THR A 12 9.99 12.07 -8.11
CA THR A 12 10.95 11.64 -9.16
C THR A 12 12.41 11.59 -8.71
N GLY A 13 12.76 12.29 -7.63
CA GLY A 13 14.10 12.29 -7.04
C GLY A 13 14.35 11.09 -6.12
N SER A 14 15.43 11.13 -5.33
CA SER A 14 15.76 10.12 -4.30
C SER A 14 15.83 10.77 -2.92
N GLY A 15 15.64 9.99 -1.85
CA GLY A 15 15.80 10.47 -0.46
C GLY A 15 14.63 11.31 0.07
N VAL A 16 13.53 11.42 -0.69
CA VAL A 16 12.34 12.19 -0.27
C VAL A 16 11.64 11.51 0.88
N THR A 17 11.30 12.31 1.90
CA THR A 17 10.46 11.91 3.03
C THR A 17 9.12 12.65 2.96
N ILE A 18 8.02 11.89 3.01
CA ILE A 18 6.65 12.39 3.17
C ILE A 18 6.21 11.98 4.57
N ASP A 19 6.08 12.95 5.48
CA ASP A 19 5.85 12.70 6.91
C ASP A 19 4.73 13.55 7.49
N GLY A 20 3.90 12.96 8.33
CA GLY A 20 2.93 13.68 9.18
C GLY A 20 1.77 14.33 8.43
N LEU A 21 1.49 13.93 7.19
CA LEU A 21 0.42 14.51 6.38
C LEU A 21 -0.91 13.78 6.55
N THR A 22 -2.00 14.52 6.41
CA THR A 22 -3.35 13.96 6.18
C THR A 22 -3.72 14.14 4.71
N ILE A 23 -3.89 13.05 3.98
CA ILE A 23 -4.13 13.03 2.52
C ILE A 23 -5.45 12.35 2.22
N THR A 24 -6.32 13.05 1.49
CA THR A 24 -7.62 12.53 1.05
C THR A 24 -8.14 13.28 -0.17
N SER A 25 -9.24 12.79 -0.75
CA SER A 25 -9.94 13.36 -1.91
C SER A 25 -11.44 13.42 -1.68
N ASN A 26 -12.12 14.31 -2.39
CA ASN A 26 -13.58 14.45 -2.36
C ASN A 26 -14.32 13.37 -3.18
N ASN A 27 -13.64 12.65 -4.08
CA ASN A 27 -14.18 11.58 -4.92
C ASN A 27 -13.13 10.46 -5.07
N PRO A 28 -13.48 9.17 -5.24
CA PRO A 28 -12.50 8.10 -5.35
C PRO A 28 -11.96 8.10 -6.78
N TYR A 29 -11.07 9.04 -7.09
CA TYR A 29 -10.43 9.13 -8.40
C TYR A 29 -9.62 7.87 -8.68
N ALA A 30 -9.64 7.37 -9.92
CA ALA A 30 -8.94 6.15 -10.34
C ALA A 30 -7.42 6.33 -10.49
N VAL A 31 -6.79 6.91 -9.47
CA VAL A 31 -5.36 7.24 -9.37
C VAL A 31 -4.88 7.05 -7.92
N GLU A 32 -3.57 6.94 -7.76
CA GLU A 32 -2.89 7.02 -6.47
C GLU A 32 -2.71 8.48 -6.00
N PHE A 33 -2.61 8.67 -4.68
CA PHE A 33 -2.20 9.98 -4.15
C PHE A 33 -0.69 10.22 -4.28
N ILE A 34 0.11 9.17 -4.15
CA ILE A 34 1.56 9.28 -4.15
C ILE A 34 2.14 8.27 -5.12
N GLN A 35 2.99 8.74 -6.03
CA GLN A 35 3.74 7.89 -6.92
C GLN A 35 5.24 8.09 -6.65
N PHE A 36 5.94 7.01 -6.27
CA PHE A 36 7.38 7.03 -6.05
C PHE A 36 8.14 6.51 -7.26
N ALA A 37 9.13 7.24 -7.75
CA ALA A 37 10.24 6.74 -8.53
C ALA A 37 11.50 6.72 -7.64
N GLY A 38 12.69 6.52 -8.21
CA GLY A 38 13.95 6.73 -7.49
C GLY A 38 14.20 5.76 -6.33
N ALA A 39 14.89 6.23 -5.29
CA ALA A 39 15.34 5.37 -4.20
C ALA A 39 15.38 6.09 -2.83
N ASN A 40 15.46 5.28 -1.76
CA ASN A 40 15.70 5.72 -0.38
C ASN A 40 14.61 6.64 0.18
N HIS A 41 13.37 6.41 -0.23
CA HIS A 41 12.21 7.19 0.19
C HIS A 41 11.67 6.76 1.54
N ARG A 42 10.99 7.69 2.20
CA ARG A 42 10.25 7.43 3.44
C ARG A 42 8.83 7.98 3.32
N LEU A 43 7.84 7.14 3.59
CA LEU A 43 6.46 7.52 3.81
C LEU A 43 6.12 7.20 5.25
N THR A 44 6.06 8.20 6.13
CA THR A 44 5.97 7.98 7.57
C THR A 44 4.88 8.78 8.26
N ASN A 45 4.23 8.17 9.27
CA ASN A 45 3.31 8.87 10.18
C ASN A 45 2.16 9.65 9.48
N ASN A 46 1.74 9.24 8.28
CA ASN A 46 0.67 9.89 7.54
C ASN A 46 -0.69 9.23 7.81
N VAL A 47 -1.76 9.99 7.59
CA VAL A 47 -3.14 9.48 7.52
C VAL A 47 -3.63 9.64 6.08
N ILE A 48 -3.82 8.54 5.36
CA ILE A 48 -4.08 8.52 3.93
C ILE A 48 -5.37 7.76 3.65
N PHE A 49 -6.41 8.43 3.15
CA PHE A 49 -7.71 7.81 2.99
C PHE A 49 -8.52 8.29 1.80
N GLY A 50 -9.34 7.42 1.25
CA GLY A 50 -10.31 7.76 0.21
C GLY A 50 -11.68 8.14 0.79
N PRO A 51 -12.56 8.73 -0.02
CA PRO A 51 -13.96 8.90 0.36
C PRO A 51 -14.67 7.53 0.41
N PRO A 52 -15.76 7.38 1.19
CA PRO A 52 -16.54 6.15 1.25
C PRO A 52 -17.03 5.70 -0.13
N GLN A 53 -16.98 4.39 -0.37
CA GLN A 53 -17.50 3.75 -1.58
C GLN A 53 -18.54 2.70 -1.19
N ALA A 54 -19.69 2.73 -1.86
CA ALA A 54 -20.79 1.84 -1.52
C ALA A 54 -20.58 0.41 -2.06
N GLY A 55 -21.18 -0.56 -1.36
CA GLY A 55 -21.18 -1.96 -1.77
C GLY A 55 -19.83 -2.67 -1.63
N PRO A 56 -19.72 -3.91 -2.16
CA PRO A 56 -18.51 -4.71 -2.04
C PRO A 56 -17.30 -4.05 -2.68
N SER A 57 -16.14 -4.16 -2.02
CA SER A 57 -14.90 -3.55 -2.49
C SER A 57 -14.44 -4.05 -3.86
N THR A 58 -14.96 -5.18 -4.36
CA THR A 58 -14.72 -5.69 -5.72
C THR A 58 -15.17 -4.71 -6.81
N GLY A 59 -16.19 -3.89 -6.55
CA GLY A 59 -16.73 -2.90 -7.51
C GLY A 59 -16.22 -1.47 -7.31
N TRP A 60 -15.40 -1.20 -6.29
CA TRP A 60 -14.91 0.14 -5.99
C TRP A 60 -14.01 0.70 -7.09
N VAL A 61 -14.05 2.02 -7.29
CA VAL A 61 -13.07 2.72 -8.13
C VAL A 61 -11.67 2.51 -7.54
N VAL A 62 -10.69 2.25 -8.40
CA VAL A 62 -9.33 1.92 -7.99
C VAL A 62 -8.54 3.17 -7.62
N ASN A 63 -8.87 3.74 -6.45
CA ASN A 63 -8.10 4.79 -5.79
C ASN A 63 -7.06 4.18 -4.84
N ARG A 64 -5.87 4.79 -4.77
CA ARG A 64 -4.76 4.24 -3.98
C ARG A 64 -4.10 5.24 -3.06
N GLY A 65 -3.53 4.73 -1.97
CA GLY A 65 -2.67 5.53 -1.11
C GLY A 65 -1.37 5.89 -1.84
N PHE A 66 -0.60 4.86 -2.22
CA PHE A 66 0.59 5.06 -3.06
C PHE A 66 0.80 3.97 -4.11
N LEU A 67 1.69 4.26 -5.05
CA LEU A 67 2.18 3.32 -6.06
C LEU A 67 3.70 3.50 -6.22
N THR A 68 4.44 2.40 -6.33
CA THR A 68 5.83 2.48 -6.80
C THR A 68 5.84 2.46 -8.32
N GLN A 69 6.65 3.29 -8.97
CA GLN A 69 7.03 3.05 -10.36
C GLN A 69 7.94 1.80 -10.42
N GLY A 70 8.23 1.31 -11.62
CA GLY A 70 9.16 0.20 -11.76
C GLY A 70 10.53 0.52 -11.16
N SER A 71 11.14 -0.47 -10.51
CA SER A 71 12.52 -0.39 -10.00
C SER A 71 12.77 0.64 -8.87
N VAL A 72 11.74 1.06 -8.13
CA VAL A 72 11.94 1.85 -6.90
C VAL A 72 12.71 1.04 -5.88
N THR A 73 13.74 1.58 -5.22
CA THR A 73 14.50 0.81 -4.24
C THR A 73 14.55 1.45 -2.86
N ASN A 74 14.59 0.61 -1.83
CA ASN A 74 14.72 1.03 -0.43
C ASN A 74 13.64 2.04 0.01
N LEU A 75 12.37 1.81 -0.37
CA LEU A 75 11.24 2.57 0.16
C LEU A 75 10.88 2.07 1.56
N ILE A 76 10.83 2.97 2.54
CA ILE A 76 10.33 2.68 3.89
C ILE A 76 8.95 3.29 4.05
N VAL A 77 7.95 2.45 4.32
CA VAL A 77 6.57 2.87 4.63
C VAL A 77 6.27 2.47 6.06
N ARG A 78 6.18 3.44 6.98
CA ARG A 78 6.07 3.15 8.41
C ARG A 78 5.15 4.07 9.20
N GLY A 79 4.36 3.49 10.10
CA GLY A 79 3.56 4.28 11.05
C GLY A 79 2.40 5.04 10.42
N ASN A 80 2.02 4.70 9.18
CA ASN A 80 0.91 5.35 8.49
C ASN A 80 -0.41 4.66 8.80
N ILE A 81 -1.51 5.37 8.59
CA ILE A 81 -2.88 4.85 8.61
C ILE A 81 -3.46 4.97 7.21
N PHE A 82 -3.91 3.85 6.63
CA PHE A 82 -4.57 3.78 5.33
C PHE A 82 -6.01 3.29 5.49
N TYR A 83 -7.00 3.99 4.93
CA TYR A 83 -8.37 3.48 4.96
C TYR A 83 -9.30 4.00 3.86
N SER A 84 -10.38 3.27 3.60
CA SER A 84 -11.40 3.65 2.61
C SER A 84 -10.82 3.91 1.21
N LEU A 85 -9.78 3.15 0.86
CA LEU A 85 -9.14 3.12 -0.45
C LEU A 85 -9.42 1.77 -1.08
N ARG A 86 -9.43 1.66 -2.41
CA ARG A 86 -9.40 0.34 -3.05
C ARG A 86 -8.15 -0.42 -2.61
N GLN A 87 -6.99 0.23 -2.64
CA GLN A 87 -5.72 -0.37 -2.24
C GLN A 87 -4.91 0.66 -1.44
N PRO A 88 -4.38 0.35 -0.25
CA PRO A 88 -3.35 1.15 0.40
C PRO A 88 -2.16 1.37 -0.53
N ALA A 89 -1.73 0.32 -1.23
CA ALA A 89 -0.66 0.40 -2.21
C ALA A 89 -0.76 -0.60 -3.37
N TYR A 90 -0.15 -0.25 -4.50
CA TYR A 90 0.25 -1.19 -5.54
C TYR A 90 1.76 -1.10 -5.74
N LEU A 91 2.46 -2.21 -5.53
CA LEU A 91 3.92 -2.31 -5.55
C LEU A 91 4.34 -2.94 -6.87
N ASN A 92 4.76 -2.10 -7.82
CA ASN A 92 5.11 -2.55 -9.17
C ASN A 92 6.41 -3.36 -9.21
N PRO A 93 6.61 -4.14 -10.30
CA PRO A 93 7.75 -5.03 -10.46
C PRO A 93 9.11 -4.40 -10.20
N ASN A 94 10.04 -5.21 -9.69
CA ASN A 94 11.43 -4.85 -9.37
C ASN A 94 11.56 -3.76 -8.29
N SER A 95 10.46 -3.37 -7.63
CA SER A 95 10.53 -2.44 -6.52
C SER A 95 10.95 -3.15 -5.23
N THR A 96 11.69 -2.47 -4.36
CA THR A 96 12.12 -2.98 -3.06
C THR A 96 11.85 -2.03 -1.91
N GLY A 97 11.59 -2.58 -0.72
CA GLY A 97 11.40 -1.77 0.47
C GLY A 97 10.89 -2.52 1.69
N THR A 98 10.33 -1.77 2.62
CA THR A 98 9.76 -2.31 3.85
C THR A 98 8.49 -1.56 4.21
N ILE A 99 7.44 -2.31 4.52
CA ILE A 99 6.14 -1.80 4.99
C ILE A 99 5.98 -2.30 6.42
N MET A 100 6.10 -1.41 7.40
CA MET A 100 6.11 -1.82 8.81
C MET A 100 5.27 -0.93 9.72
N ASN A 101 4.63 -1.52 10.72
CA ASN A 101 3.88 -0.79 11.74
C ASN A 101 2.84 0.19 11.17
N ASN A 102 2.23 -0.12 10.03
CA ASN A 102 1.12 0.66 9.48
C ASN A 102 -0.21 0.03 9.89
N VAL A 103 -1.26 0.84 9.90
CA VAL A 103 -2.65 0.37 10.03
C VAL A 103 -3.32 0.47 8.67
N ALA A 104 -3.93 -0.61 8.17
CA ALA A 104 -4.70 -0.57 6.92
C ALA A 104 -6.06 -1.25 7.10
N TYR A 105 -7.15 -0.58 6.73
CA TYR A 105 -8.50 -1.12 6.89
C TYR A 105 -9.50 -0.57 5.87
N ASN A 106 -10.67 -1.20 5.75
CA ASN A 106 -11.72 -0.85 4.79
C ASN A 106 -11.16 -0.69 3.36
N SER A 107 -10.41 -1.69 2.91
CA SER A 107 -9.71 -1.70 1.64
C SER A 107 -9.62 -3.10 1.02
N ARG A 108 -8.82 -3.28 -0.03
CA ARG A 108 -8.41 -4.59 -0.55
C ARG A 108 -6.93 -4.89 -0.35
N GLY A 109 -6.32 -4.30 0.67
CA GLY A 109 -4.97 -4.64 1.09
C GLY A 109 -3.87 -4.18 0.14
N TYR A 110 -2.63 -4.40 0.57
CA TYR A 110 -1.44 -4.12 -0.21
C TYR A 110 -1.31 -5.12 -1.35
N VAL A 111 -1.08 -4.64 -2.57
CA VAL A 111 -0.86 -5.51 -3.73
C VAL A 111 0.62 -5.55 -4.08
N VAL A 112 1.18 -6.74 -4.05
CA VAL A 112 2.56 -7.04 -4.43
C VAL A 112 2.56 -7.64 -5.83
N ASP A 113 3.13 -6.92 -6.79
CA ASP A 113 3.29 -7.38 -8.17
C ASP A 113 4.78 -7.51 -8.49
N ARG A 114 5.34 -8.71 -8.29
CA ARG A 114 6.75 -9.02 -8.62
C ARG A 114 7.75 -8.05 -7.95
N ALA A 115 7.37 -7.53 -6.79
CA ALA A 115 8.16 -6.65 -5.94
C ALA A 115 8.74 -7.45 -4.76
N ILE A 116 9.71 -6.86 -4.05
CA ILE A 116 10.35 -7.47 -2.87
C ILE A 116 10.23 -6.50 -1.69
N PHE A 117 9.18 -6.69 -0.88
CA PHE A 117 8.91 -5.89 0.30
C PHE A 117 8.83 -6.75 1.55
N VAL A 118 9.56 -6.34 2.59
CA VAL A 118 9.42 -6.93 3.93
C VAL A 118 8.21 -6.30 4.61
N PHE A 119 7.28 -7.14 5.09
CA PHE A 119 6.14 -6.72 5.88
C PHE A 119 6.32 -7.13 7.34
N SER A 120 6.17 -6.21 8.29
CA SER A 120 6.26 -6.53 9.72
C SER A 120 5.48 -5.57 10.61
N GLY A 121 4.76 -6.10 11.59
CA GLY A 121 4.04 -5.32 12.59
C GLY A 121 2.86 -4.50 12.07
N ASN A 122 2.45 -4.70 10.81
CA ASN A 122 1.25 -4.04 10.28
C ASN A 122 -0.01 -4.61 10.93
N SER A 123 -1.02 -3.78 11.12
CA SER A 123 -2.29 -4.15 11.73
C SER A 123 -3.48 -3.78 10.87
N TRP A 124 -4.59 -4.47 11.14
CA TRP A 124 -5.80 -4.43 10.34
C TRP A 124 -6.95 -3.98 11.23
N GLY A 125 -7.78 -3.08 10.72
CA GLY A 125 -8.86 -2.44 11.47
C GLY A 125 -10.24 -2.89 11.02
N ILE A 126 -11.27 -2.26 11.59
CA ILE A 126 -12.68 -2.44 11.22
C ILE A 126 -13.16 -1.15 10.52
N PRO A 127 -13.89 -1.22 9.39
CA PRO A 127 -14.23 -2.42 8.63
C PRO A 127 -12.99 -3.16 8.10
N GLU A 128 -13.07 -4.49 8.04
CA GLU A 128 -11.96 -5.34 7.58
C GLU A 128 -11.58 -5.06 6.13
N ASN A 129 -10.34 -5.41 5.77
CA ASN A 129 -9.98 -5.47 4.35
C ASN A 129 -10.57 -6.74 3.71
N ALA A 130 -10.76 -6.72 2.39
CA ALA A 130 -11.11 -7.95 1.66
C ALA A 130 -9.97 -8.99 1.69
N THR A 131 -8.74 -8.50 1.72
CA THR A 131 -7.49 -9.21 1.96
C THR A 131 -6.50 -8.18 2.49
N ASP A 132 -5.51 -8.57 3.27
CA ASP A 132 -4.54 -7.64 3.86
C ASP A 132 -3.30 -7.49 2.99
N ILE A 133 -2.81 -8.60 2.45
CA ILE A 133 -1.65 -8.66 1.56
C ILE A 133 -1.97 -9.63 0.41
N ALA A 134 -1.95 -9.13 -0.82
CA ALA A 134 -2.10 -9.95 -2.02
C ALA A 134 -0.74 -10.09 -2.73
N LEU A 135 -0.32 -11.33 -2.99
CA LEU A 135 0.86 -11.67 -3.76
C LEU A 135 0.43 -12.09 -5.17
N LEU A 136 0.74 -11.30 -6.19
CA LEU A 136 0.31 -11.58 -7.56
C LEU A 136 1.26 -12.56 -8.27
N VAL A 137 0.75 -13.15 -9.37
CA VAL A 137 1.46 -14.08 -10.25
C VAL A 137 2.89 -13.62 -10.54
N GLY A 138 3.85 -14.51 -10.28
CA GLY A 138 5.26 -14.25 -10.51
C GLY A 138 5.97 -13.40 -9.44
N THR A 139 5.28 -13.03 -8.36
CA THR A 139 5.96 -12.64 -7.11
C THR A 139 6.77 -13.82 -6.58
N VAL A 140 7.95 -13.56 -6.01
CA VAL A 140 8.89 -14.61 -5.65
C VAL A 140 8.33 -15.55 -4.57
N THR A 141 8.70 -16.83 -4.66
CA THR A 141 8.62 -17.78 -3.54
C THR A 141 9.89 -17.73 -2.71
N GLY A 142 9.80 -18.07 -1.43
CA GLY A 142 10.84 -17.88 -0.43
C GLY A 142 10.76 -16.51 0.26
N PRO A 143 11.82 -16.14 0.99
CA PRO A 143 11.91 -14.82 1.62
C PRO A 143 11.71 -13.68 0.61
N PRO A 144 11.01 -12.60 0.98
CA PRO A 144 10.52 -12.28 2.32
C PRO A 144 9.09 -12.76 2.62
N TYR A 145 8.44 -13.48 1.70
CA TYR A 145 7.01 -13.80 1.79
C TYR A 145 6.73 -15.14 2.45
N ASP A 146 7.64 -16.11 2.30
CA ASP A 146 7.46 -17.45 2.83
C ASP A 146 8.26 -17.68 4.12
N PRO A 147 7.72 -18.48 5.07
CA PRO A 147 6.43 -19.14 5.00
C PRO A 147 5.25 -18.17 5.23
N LEU A 148 4.15 -18.33 4.48
CA LEU A 148 2.98 -17.45 4.55
C LEU A 148 2.37 -17.36 5.96
N THR A 149 2.50 -18.43 6.75
CA THR A 149 2.06 -18.47 8.15
C THR A 149 2.86 -17.49 9.03
N GLU A 150 4.17 -17.37 8.81
CA GLU A 150 5.00 -16.39 9.49
C GLU A 150 4.74 -14.98 8.96
N LEU A 151 4.56 -14.81 7.64
CA LEU A 151 4.16 -13.52 7.07
C LEU A 151 2.87 -12.99 7.71
N SER A 152 1.86 -13.86 7.82
CA SER A 152 0.59 -13.55 8.48
C SER A 152 0.79 -13.23 9.97
N ALA A 153 1.46 -14.10 10.71
CA ALA A 153 1.69 -13.92 12.15
C ALA A 153 2.49 -12.64 12.48
N ASN A 154 3.53 -12.36 11.71
CA ASN A 154 4.37 -11.16 11.86
C ASN A 154 3.63 -9.87 11.51
N ASN A 155 2.46 -9.97 10.89
CA ASN A 155 1.60 -8.83 10.56
C ASN A 155 0.22 -9.02 11.21
N ASN A 156 0.20 -9.38 12.50
CA ASN A 156 -1.03 -9.42 13.30
C ASN A 156 -2.15 -10.28 12.69
N GLN A 157 -1.82 -11.51 12.27
CA GLN A 157 -2.75 -12.47 11.66
C GLN A 157 -3.35 -11.97 10.34
N ALA A 158 -2.51 -11.38 9.48
CA ALA A 158 -2.93 -10.87 8.18
C ALA A 158 -3.57 -11.95 7.31
N ALA A 159 -4.69 -11.63 6.67
CA ALA A 159 -5.25 -12.41 5.57
C ALA A 159 -4.34 -12.27 4.34
N ILE A 160 -3.66 -13.35 3.97
CA ILE A 160 -2.78 -13.40 2.81
C ILE A 160 -3.52 -14.03 1.63
N GLU A 161 -3.59 -13.32 0.51
CA GLU A 161 -4.06 -13.84 -0.77
C GLU A 161 -2.85 -14.18 -1.64
N ASP A 162 -2.54 -15.47 -1.76
CA ASP A 162 -1.42 -15.95 -2.58
C ASP A 162 -1.90 -16.40 -3.97
N ASN A 163 -1.56 -15.60 -4.98
CA ASN A 163 -1.85 -15.86 -6.39
C ASN A 163 -0.57 -16.09 -7.22
N ARG A 164 0.56 -16.41 -6.58
CA ARG A 164 1.89 -16.50 -7.23
C ARG A 164 2.01 -17.56 -8.31
#